data_AF-A0A8D2PCY3-F1
#
_entry.id   AF-A0A8D2PCY3-F1
#
_cell.length_a   1.000
_cell.length_b   1.000
_cell.length_c   1.000
_cell.angle_alpha   90.00
_cell.angle_beta   90.00
_cell.angle_gamma   90.00
#
_symmetry.space_group_name_H-M   'P 1'
#
loop_
_entity.id
_entity.type
_entity.pdbx_description
1 polymer ?
#
loop_
_entity_poly.entity_id
_entity_poly.type
_entity_poly.pdbx_seq_one_letter_code
_entity_poly.pdbx_strand_id
1 'polypeptide(L)'
;MDPLISRAAGHIGLSLPQLYQLLPSELTLWVDPYEVSYRIGEDGSICVLYEAKPHQHHHHQQPGSYGGMLTCKNQMMLGRASPSKNYIMTVSS
;
A
#
# COMPACT_ATOMS: atom_id res chain seq x y z
N MET A 1 -2.83 -1.76 -16.84
CA MET A 1 -2.06 -2.77 -16.08
C MET A 1 -0.61 -2.36 -15.99
N ASP A 2 0.06 -2.59 -14.85
CA ASP A 2 1.49 -2.34 -14.70
C ASP A 2 2.34 -3.26 -15.61
N PRO A 3 3.35 -2.75 -16.33
CA PRO A 3 4.17 -3.56 -17.24
C PRO A 3 5.03 -4.64 -16.58
N LEU A 4 5.45 -4.48 -15.32
CA LEU A 4 6.18 -5.53 -14.60
C LEU A 4 5.24 -6.68 -14.26
N ILE A 5 4.05 -6.35 -13.76
CA ILE A 5 3.01 -7.34 -13.44
C ILE A 5 2.59 -8.11 -14.71
N SER A 6 2.34 -7.42 -15.83
CA SER A 6 1.99 -8.08 -17.09
C SER A 6 3.10 -9.01 -17.63
N ARG A 7 4.37 -8.60 -17.53
CA ARG A 7 5.50 -9.45 -17.95
C ARG A 7 5.63 -10.68 -17.07
N ALA A 8 5.56 -10.52 -15.75
CA ALA A 8 5.61 -11.62 -14.79
C ALA A 8 4.48 -12.63 -15.03
N ALA A 9 3.25 -12.15 -15.25
CA ALA A 9 2.10 -12.98 -15.60
C ALA A 9 2.34 -13.76 -16.92
N GLY A 10 2.91 -13.10 -17.94
CA GLY A 10 3.26 -13.74 -19.21
C GLY A 10 4.24 -14.91 -19.06
N HIS A 11 5.22 -14.81 -18.15
CA HIS A 11 6.19 -15.89 -17.88
C HIS A 11 5.54 -17.16 -17.32
N ILE A 12 4.37 -17.06 -16.70
CA ILE A 12 3.62 -18.20 -16.16
C ILE A 12 2.39 -18.56 -17.02
N GLY A 13 2.32 -18.03 -18.25
CA GLY A 13 1.25 -18.34 -19.20
C GLY A 13 -0.08 -17.66 -18.93
N LEU A 14 -0.12 -16.62 -18.09
CA LEU A 14 -1.34 -15.83 -17.88
C LEU A 14 -1.46 -14.73 -18.93
N SER A 15 -2.60 -14.72 -19.62
CA SER A 15 -2.97 -13.66 -20.54
C SER A 15 -3.41 -12.39 -19.81
N LEU A 16 -3.30 -11.24 -20.47
CA LEU A 16 -3.75 -9.97 -19.91
C LEU A 16 -5.24 -9.95 -19.52
N PRO A 17 -6.19 -10.52 -20.30
CA PRO A 17 -7.59 -10.61 -19.89
C PRO A 17 -7.80 -11.46 -18.62
N GLN A 18 -7.11 -12.61 -18.50
CA GLN A 18 -7.18 -13.42 -17.27
C GLN A 18 -6.68 -12.62 -16.07
N LEU A 19 -5.64 -11.83 -16.26
CA LEU A 19 -5.07 -11.02 -15.18
C LEU A 19 -6.03 -9.92 -14.71
N TYR A 20 -6.81 -9.31 -15.61
CA TYR A 20 -7.88 -8.38 -15.25
C TYR A 20 -9.06 -9.05 -14.54
N GLN A 21 -9.31 -10.34 -14.79
CA GLN A 21 -10.33 -11.11 -14.07
C GLN A 21 -9.86 -11.56 -12.68
N LEU A 22 -8.56 -11.75 -12.51
CA LEU A 22 -7.97 -12.25 -11.25
C LEU A 22 -7.62 -11.15 -10.25
N LEU A 23 -7.26 -9.95 -10.72
CA LEU A 23 -6.93 -8.82 -9.86
C LEU A 23 -8.13 -7.90 -9.65
N PRO A 24 -8.26 -7.25 -8.48
CA PRO A 24 -9.24 -6.20 -8.28
C PRO A 24 -9.10 -5.09 -9.33
N SER A 25 -10.22 -4.61 -9.85
CA SER A 25 -10.24 -3.40 -10.66
C SER A 25 -9.72 -2.22 -9.85
N GLU A 26 -8.96 -1.33 -10.50
CA GLU A 26 -8.46 -0.08 -9.89
C GLU A 26 -7.60 -0.30 -8.63
N LEU A 27 -6.85 -1.40 -8.60
CA LEU A 27 -5.84 -1.65 -7.56
C LEU A 27 -4.69 -0.64 -7.66
N THR A 28 -4.41 0.05 -6.55
CA THR A 28 -3.19 0.81 -6.31
C THR A 28 -2.42 0.15 -5.17
N LEU A 29 -1.13 -0.11 -5.34
CA LEU A 29 -0.25 -0.71 -4.33
C LEU A 29 0.97 0.19 -4.13
N TRP A 30 1.30 0.51 -2.89
CA TRP A 30 2.49 1.25 -2.50
C TRP A 30 3.46 0.32 -1.75
N VAL A 31 4.73 0.42 -2.11
CA VAL A 31 5.82 -0.34 -1.52
C VAL A 31 6.92 0.63 -1.13
N ASP A 32 6.86 1.10 0.11
CA ASP A 32 7.81 2.04 0.70
C ASP A 32 8.73 1.31 1.70
N PRO A 33 9.90 1.88 2.07
CA PRO A 33 10.65 1.39 3.22
C PRO A 33 9.76 1.34 4.46
N TYR A 34 9.69 0.15 5.07
CA TYR A 34 8.93 -0.14 6.29
C TYR A 34 7.40 -0.08 6.18
N GLU A 35 6.82 0.18 5.00
CA GLU A 35 5.36 0.19 4.82
C GLU A 35 4.95 -0.39 3.46
N VAL A 36 3.97 -1.30 3.47
CA VAL A 36 3.26 -1.72 2.25
C VAL A 36 1.78 -1.52 2.48
N SER A 37 1.14 -0.76 1.58
CA SER A 37 -0.28 -0.44 1.66
C SER A 37 -0.93 -0.49 0.29
N TYR A 38 -2.25 -0.66 0.23
CA TYR A 38 -3.00 -0.69 -1.01
C TYR A 38 -4.31 0.05 -0.90
N ARG A 39 -4.90 0.34 -2.07
CA ARG A 39 -6.25 0.89 -2.26
C ARG A 39 -6.91 0.17 -3.43
N ILE A 40 -8.22 -0.09 -3.34
CA ILE A 40 -9.04 -0.61 -4.44
C ILE A 40 -10.12 0.42 -4.74
N GLY A 41 -10.18 0.90 -5.98
CA GLY A 41 -11.06 2.00 -6.40
C GLY A 41 -10.48 3.39 -6.10
N GLU A 42 -10.87 4.39 -6.89
CA GLU A 42 -10.37 5.77 -6.72
C GLU A 42 -10.71 6.34 -5.32
N ASP A 43 -11.93 6.09 -4.85
CA ASP A 43 -12.45 6.48 -3.53
C ASP A 43 -12.25 5.41 -2.44
N GLY A 44 -11.45 4.38 -2.74
CA GLY A 44 -11.19 3.28 -1.81
C GLY A 44 -10.49 3.72 -0.53
N SER A 45 -10.72 2.98 0.56
CA SER A 45 -9.91 3.11 1.77
C SER A 45 -8.49 2.59 1.55
N ILE A 46 -7.53 3.16 2.28
CA ILE A 46 -6.15 2.68 2.29
C ILE A 46 -6.01 1.63 3.39
N CYS A 47 -5.57 0.44 3.01
CA CYS A 47 -5.34 -0.68 3.91
C CYS A 47 -3.84 -1.00 3.98
N VAL A 48 -3.33 -1.26 5.18
CA VAL A 48 -1.93 -1.61 5.42
C VAL A 48 -1.77 -3.12 5.39
N LEU A 49 -0.87 -3.62 4.54
CA LEU A 49 -0.47 -5.03 4.49
C LEU A 49 0.75 -5.31 5.36
N TYR A 50 1.69 -4.35 5.40
CA TYR A 50 2.91 -4.47 6.17
C TYR A 50 3.28 -3.12 6.78
N GLU A 51 3.75 -3.14 8.02
CA GLU A 51 4.30 -1.99 8.72
C GLU A 51 5.42 -2.46 9.65
N ALA A 52 6.56 -1.79 9.60
CA ALA A 52 7.68 -2.01 10.49
C ALA A 52 8.18 -0.69 11.07
N LYS A 53 8.88 -0.79 12.19
CA LYS A 53 9.59 0.36 12.75
C LYS A 53 10.95 0.47 12.07
N PRO A 54 11.37 1.66 11.61
CA PRO A 54 12.74 1.85 11.20
C PRO A 54 13.65 1.50 12.38
N HIS A 55 14.70 0.73 12.12
CA HIS A 55 15.73 0.50 13.12
C HIS A 55 16.29 1.87 13.50
N GLN A 56 16.08 2.27 14.76
CA GLN A 56 16.82 3.39 15.32
C GLN A 56 18.28 2.97 15.30
N HIS A 57 19.02 3.41 14.28
CA HIS A 57 20.47 3.52 14.41
C HIS A 57 20.68 4.30 15.70
N HIS A 58 21.30 3.68 16.70
CA HIS A 58 21.63 4.29 17.98
C HIS A 58 22.64 5.43 17.75
N HIS A 59 22.18 6.55 17.22
CA HIS A 59 22.82 7.84 17.42
C HIS A 59 22.22 8.45 18.68
N HIS A 60 23.13 8.79 19.59
CA HIS A 60 22.91 9.41 20.89
C HIS A 60 21.72 10.37 20.92
N GLN A 61 20.94 10.27 22.01
CA GLN A 61 19.78 11.10 22.32
C GLN A 61 19.99 12.60 22.05
N GLN A 62 19.09 13.18 21.25
CA GLN A 62 18.64 14.55 21.45
C GLN A 62 17.10 14.61 21.32
N PRO A 63 16.39 15.22 22.28
CA PRO A 63 14.95 15.40 22.20
C PRO A 63 14.68 16.67 21.38
N GLY A 64 14.43 16.51 20.08
CA GLY A 64 14.10 17.66 19.24
C GLY A 64 14.01 17.34 17.77
N SER A 65 12.77 17.26 17.28
CA SER A 65 12.36 17.83 16.00
C SER A 65 13.25 17.56 14.77
N TYR A 66 12.97 16.49 14.03
CA TYR A 66 12.78 16.59 12.57
C TYR A 66 12.18 15.31 11.97
N GLY A 67 11.14 15.50 11.17
CA GLY A 67 10.87 14.68 10.00
C GLY A 67 10.30 13.30 10.27
N GLY A 68 8.99 13.24 10.58
CA GLY A 68 8.21 12.05 10.25
C GLY A 68 8.48 11.75 8.78
N MET A 69 9.15 10.63 8.51
CA MET A 69 9.57 10.26 7.16
C MET A 69 8.35 10.35 6.25
N LEU A 70 8.50 11.05 5.13
CA LEU A 70 7.43 11.26 4.16
C LEU A 70 7.15 9.90 3.50
N THR A 71 6.34 9.06 4.14
CA THR A 71 5.74 7.91 3.47
C THR A 71 4.67 8.45 2.53
N CYS A 72 4.42 7.77 1.41
CA CYS A 72 3.37 8.20 0.50
C CYS A 72 2.01 8.32 1.21
N LYS A 73 1.78 7.54 2.28
CA LYS A 73 0.61 7.63 3.17
C LYS A 73 0.52 8.93 3.96
N ASN A 74 1.62 9.46 4.48
CA ASN A 74 1.62 10.72 5.22
C ASN A 74 1.30 11.92 4.31
N GLN A 75 1.66 11.86 3.03
CA GLN A 75 1.32 12.91 2.07
C GLN A 75 -0.20 12.99 1.79
N MET A 76 -0.89 11.84 1.81
CA MET A 76 -2.34 11.76 1.57
C MET A 76 -3.22 11.90 2.83
N MET A 77 -2.67 11.62 4.02
CA MET A 77 -3.35 11.80 5.32
C MET A 77 -3.49 13.26 5.76
N LEU A 78 -2.84 14.22 5.10
CA LEU A 78 -3.00 15.66 5.35
C LEU A 78 -4.45 16.16 5.15
N GLY A 79 -5.38 15.32 4.67
CA GLY A 79 -6.80 15.66 4.50
C GLY A 79 -7.84 14.76 5.17
N ARG A 80 -7.54 13.54 5.63
CA ARG A 80 -8.58 12.60 6.13
C ARG A 80 -8.03 11.60 7.16
N ALA A 81 -8.61 11.60 8.37
CA ALA A 81 -8.30 10.62 9.41
C ALA A 81 -8.97 9.26 9.10
N SER A 82 -8.20 8.17 9.08
CA SER A 82 -8.73 6.80 8.91
C SER A 82 -9.33 6.25 10.23
N PRO A 83 -10.39 5.42 10.16
CA PRO A 83 -10.96 4.76 11.35
C PRO A 83 -10.15 3.54 11.79
N SER A 84 -10.41 3.10 13.03
CA SER A 84 -9.65 2.09 13.76
C SER A 84 -9.86 0.64 13.28
N LYS A 85 -8.81 -0.16 13.54
CA LYS A 85 -8.60 -1.57 13.16
C LYS A 85 -9.78 -2.49 13.50
N ASN A 86 -10.60 -2.82 12.51
CA ASN A 86 -11.35 -4.08 12.38
C ASN A 86 -11.70 -4.27 10.89
N TYR A 87 -10.93 -5.06 10.15
CA TYR A 87 -11.23 -5.34 8.74
C TYR A 87 -12.15 -6.56 8.64
N ILE A 88 -13.44 -6.32 8.37
CA ILE A 88 -14.33 -7.34 7.80
C ILE A 88 -14.39 -7.04 6.30
N MET A 89 -13.89 -7.96 5.48
CA MET A 89 -14.01 -7.90 4.03
C MET A 89 -15.30 -8.62 3.64
N THR A 90 -16.40 -7.89 3.47
CA THR A 90 -17.62 -8.45 2.85
C THR A 90 -17.48 -8.40 1.34
N VAL A 91 -17.51 -9.56 0.69
CA VAL A 91 -17.69 -9.67 -0.76
C VAL A 91 -19.19 -9.79 -1.03
N SER A 92 -19.74 -8.89 -1.85
CA SER A 92 -21.11 -9.00 -2.34
C SER A 92 -21.11 -9.77 -3.66
N SER A 93 -22.03 -10.72 -3.78
CA SER A 93 -22.30 -11.52 -4.97
C SER A 93 -23.00 -10.74 -6.08
#